data_AF-A0A059CSY6-F1
#
_entry.id   AF-A0A059CSY6-F1
#
_cell.length_a   1.000
_cell.length_b   1.000
_cell.length_c   1.000
_cell.angle_alpha   90.00
_cell.angle_beta   90.00
_cell.angle_gamma   90.00
#
_symmetry.space_group_name_H-M   'P 1'
#
loop_
_entity.id
_entity.type
_entity.pdbx_description
1 polymer ?
#
loop_
_entity_poly.entity_id
_entity_poly.type
_entity_poly.pdbx_seq_one_letter_code
_entity_poly.pdbx_strand_id
1 'polypeptide(L)'
;MIRVGLVFGMNSPMGKVVESCISMAHSEFYGAHPDYRTRLSLLVGNPNDNAVDAASTVLDLMENEEVHAILGPKWSSQAKFVINLGEKAQVPIISFSATSPSLSPMQSHYFVRTAYDDSSQVGALAAVVQAYGWREITLVYEDTEYGNGLVPYLVDAFQEVDARISYRSVIPLFTENIDIVKELNNLLTRQTRVFLVHMTAGIGSRFFALARDAGMMSEEFAWIVTDGLSSLLDPFISKALDSMEGVLGVRPHVPLSESRRNFEERWRKLYAERNPHDEIADLSLFGLWAYDTVTALALAGEMAWDPAKSRYLKPNTSRNKLNFSSIGISEMGPKLLDKILSIKSQGLTGEFNLSSGALHPIAFEIFNVVGQNEKTIGYWTLAQGLSPELNLSRREVYKASANDLKPPTWPGDTLKPPKGWVMPISENKLRIGVPKKDGFDEFFKIEWDPHTGVPSYSGFAHDMFMAVLDTLPFAIPYKYIPYMNESRQSAGTYDDMLFEIKLQKKTHFDSFSSYSSRSHCQLTNTLEFMQLWLTQGYTRLHCGVICLALTFHDHKGIPALNGTT
;
A
#
# COMPACT_ATOMS: atom_id res chain seq x y z
N MET A 1 -6.92 26.58 34.02
CA MET A 1 -6.00 25.62 33.36
C MET A 1 -6.83 24.57 32.65
N ILE A 2 -6.45 24.18 31.43
CA ILE A 2 -7.06 23.08 30.69
C ILE A 2 -6.08 21.91 30.77
N ARG A 3 -6.40 20.93 31.61
CA ARG A 3 -5.63 19.69 31.75
C ARG A 3 -5.76 18.85 30.49
N VAL A 4 -4.63 18.51 29.88
CA VAL A 4 -4.53 17.69 28.67
C VAL A 4 -3.53 16.58 28.94
N GLY A 5 -3.96 15.33 28.80
CA GLY A 5 -3.06 14.18 28.91
C GLY A 5 -2.30 13.98 27.61
N LEU A 6 -0.98 13.97 27.65
CA LEU A 6 -0.12 13.72 26.50
C LEU A 6 0.36 12.27 26.55
N VAL A 7 -0.17 11.43 25.68
CA VAL A 7 0.12 9.99 25.65
C VAL A 7 1.00 9.69 24.44
N PHE A 8 2.31 9.80 24.61
CA PHE A 8 3.27 9.59 23.53
C PHE A 8 4.62 9.16 24.09
N GLY A 9 5.26 8.18 23.47
CA GLY A 9 6.57 7.67 23.88
C GLY A 9 7.70 8.66 23.58
N MET A 10 8.00 9.56 24.52
CA MET A 10 8.95 10.68 24.31
C MET A 10 10.41 10.25 24.19
N ASN A 11 10.76 9.07 24.72
CA ASN A 11 12.14 8.57 24.70
C ASN A 11 12.60 8.10 23.31
N SER A 12 11.68 7.91 22.36
CA SER A 12 12.02 7.51 20.99
C SER A 12 12.55 8.70 20.17
N PRO A 13 13.34 8.47 19.09
CA PRO A 13 13.79 9.56 18.21
C PRO A 13 12.63 10.43 17.70
N MET A 14 11.54 9.79 17.26
CA MET A 14 10.30 10.49 16.87
C MET A 14 9.67 11.24 18.04
N GLY A 15 9.72 10.68 19.25
CA GLY A 15 9.26 11.31 20.49
C GLY A 15 9.94 12.64 20.76
N LYS A 16 11.26 12.71 20.65
CA LYS A 16 12.04 13.94 20.85
C LYS A 16 11.72 15.03 19.83
N VAL A 17 11.50 14.63 18.56
CA VAL A 17 11.09 15.54 17.48
C VAL A 17 9.74 16.17 17.83
N VAL A 18 8.75 15.33 18.13
CA VAL A 18 7.38 15.72 18.47
C VAL A 18 7.32 16.55 19.75
N GLU A 19 8.06 16.17 20.79
CA GLU A 19 8.13 16.91 22.06
C GLU A 19 8.62 18.36 21.85
N SER A 20 9.64 18.53 21.01
CA SER A 20 10.16 19.86 20.66
C SER A 20 9.10 20.70 19.94
N CYS A 21 8.35 20.10 18.99
CA CYS A 21 7.25 20.78 18.30
C CYS A 21 6.11 21.18 19.25
N ILE A 22 5.68 20.27 20.13
CA ILE A 22 4.63 20.52 21.15
C ILE A 22 5.07 21.66 22.08
N SER A 23 6.32 21.64 22.55
CA SER A 23 6.86 22.67 23.43
C SER A 23 6.92 24.04 22.76
N MET A 24 7.32 24.10 21.49
CA MET A 24 7.34 25.34 20.72
C MET A 24 5.92 25.88 20.51
N ALA A 25 4.97 25.03 20.08
CA ALA A 25 3.58 25.43 19.89
C ALA A 25 2.97 26.03 21.17
N HIS A 26 3.18 25.38 22.31
CA HIS A 26 2.69 25.85 23.60
C HIS A 26 3.27 27.21 23.97
N SER A 27 4.60 27.37 23.88
CA SER A 27 5.28 28.61 24.24
C SER A 27 4.91 29.77 23.31
N GLU A 28 4.86 29.53 22.00
CA GLU A 28 4.60 30.55 20.99
C GLU A 28 3.15 31.01 21.02
N PHE A 29 2.20 30.07 21.14
CA PHE A 29 0.79 30.40 21.22
C PHE A 29 0.49 31.31 22.42
N TYR A 30 0.97 30.96 23.61
CA TYR A 30 0.71 31.77 24.81
C TYR A 30 1.60 33.00 24.94
N GLY A 31 2.76 33.01 24.29
CA GLY A 31 3.58 34.22 24.14
C GLY A 31 2.89 35.27 23.25
N ALA A 32 2.22 34.83 22.18
CA ALA A 32 1.43 35.69 21.30
C ALA A 32 0.10 36.14 21.93
N HIS A 33 -0.45 35.37 22.88
CA HIS A 33 -1.74 35.62 23.52
C HIS A 33 -1.61 35.70 25.05
N PRO A 34 -0.88 36.70 25.59
CA PRO A 34 -0.65 36.80 27.03
C PRO A 34 -1.94 37.07 27.83
N ASP A 35 -2.92 37.71 27.20
CA ASP A 35 -4.22 38.14 27.74
C ASP A 35 -5.29 37.03 27.78
N TYR A 36 -5.03 35.88 27.14
CA TYR A 36 -5.96 34.74 27.16
C TYR A 36 -6.14 34.22 28.59
N ARG A 37 -7.35 33.80 28.92
CA ARG A 37 -7.74 33.40 30.28
C ARG A 37 -7.29 31.99 30.61
N THR A 38 -7.07 31.17 29.60
CA THR A 38 -6.72 29.77 29.73
C THR A 38 -5.25 29.50 29.44
N ARG A 39 -4.74 28.41 30.01
CA ARG A 39 -3.44 27.82 29.69
C ARG A 39 -3.60 26.30 29.64
N LEU A 40 -3.02 25.65 28.64
CA LEU A 40 -2.92 24.20 28.59
C LEU A 40 -1.93 23.71 29.66
N SER A 41 -2.35 22.71 30.43
CA SER A 41 -1.51 21.96 31.36
C SER A 41 -1.29 20.58 30.73
N LEU A 42 -0.12 20.38 30.12
CA LEU A 42 0.24 19.13 29.48
C LEU A 42 0.76 18.15 30.54
N LEU A 43 0.03 17.05 30.75
CA LEU A 43 0.36 15.99 31.70
C LEU A 43 0.88 14.79 30.93
N VAL A 44 2.17 14.53 31.02
CA VAL A 44 2.84 13.50 30.21
C VAL A 44 2.56 12.11 30.78
N GLY A 45 1.86 11.29 30.01
CA GLY A 45 1.80 9.84 30.17
C GLY A 45 2.76 9.20 29.17
N ASN A 46 3.81 8.53 29.66
CA ASN A 46 4.83 7.88 28.84
C ASN A 46 4.64 6.36 28.88
N PRO A 47 3.62 5.81 28.18
CA PRO A 47 3.38 4.37 28.16
C PRO A 47 4.49 3.66 27.40
N ASN A 48 4.69 2.37 27.68
CA ASN A 48 5.44 1.53 26.75
C ASN A 48 4.66 1.41 25.42
N ASP A 49 5.34 0.95 24.36
CA ASP A 49 4.79 0.81 23.01
C ASP A 49 3.81 -0.38 22.87
N ASN A 50 2.77 -0.45 23.71
CA ASN A 50 1.65 -1.38 23.56
C ASN A 50 0.32 -0.74 23.94
N ALA A 51 -0.79 -1.37 23.51
CA ALA A 51 -2.13 -0.84 23.69
C ALA A 51 -2.63 -0.87 25.15
N VAL A 52 -2.21 -1.88 25.93
CA VAL A 52 -2.67 -2.06 27.32
C VAL A 52 -2.06 -0.98 28.22
N ASP A 53 -0.77 -0.70 28.07
CA ASP A 53 -0.08 0.33 28.83
C ASP A 53 -0.60 1.73 28.47
N ALA A 54 -0.86 1.97 27.18
CA ALA A 54 -1.50 3.21 26.73
C ALA A 54 -2.90 3.38 27.35
N ALA A 55 -3.70 2.32 27.38
CA ALA A 55 -5.02 2.34 28.00
C ALA A 55 -4.98 2.57 29.51
N SER A 56 -4.05 1.91 30.21
CA SER A 56 -3.83 2.13 31.64
C SER A 56 -3.43 3.58 31.92
N THR A 57 -2.54 4.14 31.10
CA THR A 57 -2.09 5.53 31.21
C THR A 57 -3.23 6.51 30.96
N VAL A 58 -4.02 6.28 29.92
CA VAL A 58 -5.20 7.12 29.63
C VAL A 58 -6.22 7.06 30.77
N LEU A 59 -6.47 5.88 31.32
CA LEU A 59 -7.38 5.70 32.45
C LEU A 59 -6.91 6.46 33.69
N ASP A 60 -5.62 6.37 34.02
CA ASP A 60 -5.00 7.11 35.12
C ASP A 60 -5.15 8.62 34.94
N LEU A 61 -4.85 9.13 33.74
CA LEU A 61 -5.01 10.54 33.39
C LEU A 61 -6.48 11.01 33.49
N MET A 62 -7.45 10.16 33.14
CA MET A 62 -8.87 10.50 33.24
C MET A 62 -9.38 10.48 34.69
N GLU A 63 -8.97 9.51 35.48
CA GLU A 63 -9.51 9.29 36.84
C GLU A 63 -8.81 10.14 37.90
N ASN A 64 -7.48 10.19 37.86
CA ASN A 64 -6.65 10.83 38.88
C ASN A 64 -6.35 12.28 38.50
N GLU A 65 -6.01 12.52 37.25
CA GLU A 65 -5.67 13.86 36.77
C GLU A 65 -6.87 14.62 36.19
N GLU A 66 -7.97 13.94 35.87
CA GLU A 66 -9.21 14.53 35.36
C GLU A 66 -8.96 15.42 34.11
N VAL A 67 -8.25 14.85 33.13
CA VAL A 67 -7.86 15.53 31.89
C VAL A 67 -9.01 15.76 30.92
N HIS A 68 -9.19 16.99 30.46
CA HIS A 68 -10.30 17.37 29.59
C HIS A 68 -10.13 16.96 28.12
N ALA A 69 -8.92 16.57 27.73
CA ALA A 69 -8.59 16.01 26.42
C ALA A 69 -7.38 15.09 26.56
N ILE A 70 -7.26 14.14 25.65
CA ILE A 70 -6.04 13.36 25.43
C ILE A 70 -5.43 13.77 24.09
N LEU A 71 -4.14 14.07 24.10
CA LEU A 71 -3.31 14.30 22.93
C LEU A 71 -2.44 13.05 22.71
N GLY A 72 -2.57 12.43 21.54
CA GLY A 72 -2.14 11.05 21.29
C GLY A 72 -3.32 10.06 21.34
N PRO A 73 -3.08 8.75 21.30
CA PRO A 73 -1.78 8.08 21.36
C PRO A 73 -1.02 8.03 20.02
N LYS A 74 0.24 7.56 20.08
CA LYS A 74 1.17 7.46 18.93
C LYS A 74 0.71 6.45 17.88
N TRP A 75 0.38 5.24 18.31
CA TRP A 75 0.12 4.13 17.40
C TRP A 75 -1.37 3.92 17.14
N SER A 76 -1.72 3.51 15.92
CA SER A 76 -3.11 3.18 15.56
C SER A 76 -3.73 2.10 16.45
N SER A 77 -2.93 1.11 16.87
CA SER A 77 -3.35 0.05 17.79
C SER A 77 -3.68 0.57 19.19
N GLN A 78 -2.94 1.56 19.68
CA GLN A 78 -3.22 2.24 20.95
C GLN A 78 -4.49 3.09 20.82
N ALA A 79 -4.61 3.87 19.73
CA ALA A 79 -5.75 4.74 19.49
C ALA A 79 -7.06 3.96 19.46
N LYS A 80 -7.10 2.86 18.71
CA LYS A 80 -8.27 1.98 18.60
C LYS A 80 -8.80 1.52 19.95
N PHE A 81 -7.91 1.24 20.90
CA PHE A 81 -8.32 0.82 22.24
C PHE A 81 -8.86 1.99 23.08
N VAL A 82 -8.16 3.12 23.10
CA VAL A 82 -8.44 4.22 24.03
C VAL A 82 -9.59 5.13 23.59
N ILE A 83 -9.97 5.11 22.32
CA ILE A 83 -11.13 5.88 21.80
C ILE A 83 -12.41 5.52 22.57
N ASN A 84 -12.64 4.23 22.86
CA ASN A 84 -13.80 3.79 23.65
C ASN A 84 -13.79 4.31 25.10
N LEU A 85 -12.59 4.50 25.67
CA LEU A 85 -12.45 5.12 27.00
C LEU A 85 -12.81 6.61 26.93
N GLY A 86 -12.32 7.31 25.89
CA GLY A 86 -12.67 8.71 25.62
C GLY A 86 -14.16 8.92 25.43
N GLU A 87 -14.81 8.07 24.65
CA GLU A 87 -16.26 8.13 24.42
C GLU A 87 -17.05 7.95 25.72
N LYS A 88 -16.64 7.00 26.56
CA LYS A 88 -17.25 6.78 27.88
C LYS A 88 -17.04 7.95 28.83
N ALA A 89 -15.83 8.51 28.86
CA ALA A 89 -15.48 9.65 29.70
C ALA A 89 -15.99 10.99 29.14
N GLN A 90 -16.51 10.99 27.91
CA GLN A 90 -16.77 12.19 27.11
C GLN A 90 -15.54 13.10 26.97
N VAL A 91 -14.36 12.50 26.83
CA VAL A 91 -13.07 13.18 26.68
C VAL A 91 -12.59 12.98 25.25
N PRO A 92 -12.34 14.06 24.47
CA PRO A 92 -11.80 13.94 23.13
C PRO A 92 -10.39 13.33 23.14
N ILE A 93 -10.20 12.32 22.29
CA ILE A 93 -8.92 11.69 21.96
C ILE A 93 -8.45 12.27 20.63
N ILE A 94 -7.34 13.01 20.65
CA ILE A 94 -6.84 13.78 19.51
C ILE A 94 -5.50 13.20 19.09
N SER A 95 -5.43 12.50 17.96
CA SER A 95 -4.16 11.93 17.48
C SER A 95 -3.69 12.59 16.19
N PHE A 96 -2.43 13.05 16.22
CA PHE A 96 -1.69 13.59 15.08
C PHE A 96 -0.80 12.53 14.40
N SER A 97 -0.87 11.26 14.80
CA SER A 97 0.03 10.20 14.28
C SER A 97 -0.63 8.84 14.05
N ALA A 98 -1.84 8.61 14.56
CA ALA A 98 -2.63 7.43 14.27
C ALA A 98 -3.40 7.62 12.95
N THR A 99 -2.85 7.09 11.85
CA THR A 99 -3.31 7.33 10.47
C THR A 99 -4.22 6.23 9.91
N SER A 100 -4.32 5.09 10.60
CA SER A 100 -5.06 3.91 10.12
C SER A 100 -6.52 4.26 9.77
N PRO A 101 -7.04 3.81 8.62
CA PRO A 101 -8.43 4.04 8.20
C PRO A 101 -9.47 3.41 9.14
N SER A 102 -9.06 2.43 9.94
CA SER A 102 -9.89 1.81 10.99
C SER A 102 -10.35 2.80 12.06
N LEU A 103 -9.66 3.94 12.18
CA LEU A 103 -9.93 5.00 13.14
C LEU A 103 -10.77 6.09 12.48
N SER A 104 -12.06 5.83 12.30
CA SER A 104 -12.96 6.79 11.65
C SER A 104 -13.60 7.75 12.67
N PRO A 105 -13.39 9.07 12.57
CA PRO A 105 -14.13 10.05 13.37
C PRO A 105 -15.65 9.99 13.15
N MET A 106 -16.10 9.45 12.00
CA MET A 106 -17.53 9.24 11.75
C MET A 106 -18.12 8.12 12.60
N GLN A 107 -17.31 7.13 12.98
CA GLN A 107 -17.74 6.00 13.82
C GLN A 107 -17.48 6.27 15.31
N SER A 108 -16.60 7.22 15.63
CA SER A 108 -16.18 7.51 17.00
C SER A 108 -16.18 9.02 17.26
N HIS A 109 -17.29 9.52 17.82
CA HIS A 109 -17.53 10.96 17.96
C HIS A 109 -16.45 11.71 18.77
N TYR A 110 -15.86 11.05 19.77
CA TYR A 110 -14.81 11.62 20.60
C TYR A 110 -13.40 11.41 20.05
N PHE A 111 -13.25 10.87 18.84
CA PHE A 111 -11.95 10.78 18.17
C PHE A 111 -11.78 11.90 17.16
N VAL A 112 -10.67 12.63 17.26
CA VAL A 112 -10.25 13.63 16.29
C VAL A 112 -8.89 13.25 15.75
N ARG A 113 -8.77 13.17 14.43
CA ARG A 113 -7.51 12.86 13.74
C ARG A 113 -6.93 14.12 13.15
N THR A 114 -5.84 14.61 13.70
CA THR A 114 -5.11 15.78 13.17
C THR A 114 -3.95 15.37 12.26
N ALA A 115 -4.12 14.22 11.60
CA ALA A 115 -3.27 13.65 10.56
C ALA A 115 -4.15 13.27 9.36
N TYR A 116 -3.53 12.88 8.25
CA TYR A 116 -4.25 12.34 7.10
C TYR A 116 -4.66 10.88 7.32
N ASP A 117 -5.74 10.48 6.64
CA ASP A 117 -6.15 9.09 6.53
C ASP A 117 -5.24 8.35 5.54
N ASP A 118 -4.66 7.21 5.92
CA ASP A 118 -3.88 6.42 4.96
C ASP A 118 -4.74 6.00 3.76
N SER A 119 -6.06 5.85 3.91
CA SER A 119 -6.95 5.52 2.79
C SER A 119 -6.97 6.60 1.71
N SER A 120 -6.59 7.83 2.02
CA SER A 120 -6.57 8.92 1.04
C SER A 120 -5.50 8.74 -0.03
N GLN A 121 -4.47 7.91 0.22
CA GLN A 121 -3.36 7.69 -0.70
C GLN A 121 -3.62 6.57 -1.73
N VAL A 122 -4.64 5.72 -1.52
CA VAL A 122 -4.85 4.51 -2.35
C VAL A 122 -5.16 4.83 -3.81
N GLY A 123 -5.82 5.97 -4.07
CA GLY A 123 -6.07 6.43 -5.44
C GLY A 123 -4.78 6.77 -6.19
N ALA A 124 -3.80 7.39 -5.51
CA ALA A 124 -2.50 7.67 -6.08
C ALA A 124 -1.72 6.37 -6.36
N LEU A 125 -1.76 5.41 -5.44
CA LEU A 125 -1.14 4.09 -5.61
C LEU A 125 -1.75 3.33 -6.79
N ALA A 126 -3.08 3.29 -6.89
CA ALA A 126 -3.79 2.67 -8.00
C ALA A 126 -3.46 3.34 -9.34
N ALA A 127 -3.36 4.67 -9.37
CA ALA A 127 -2.96 5.40 -10.57
C ALA A 127 -1.53 5.06 -11.03
N VAL A 128 -0.58 4.90 -10.10
CA VAL A 128 0.79 4.45 -10.43
C VAL A 128 0.77 3.03 -11.00
N VAL A 129 0.03 2.11 -10.39
CA VAL A 129 -0.12 0.73 -10.88
C VAL A 129 -0.72 0.70 -12.30
N GLN A 130 -1.77 1.49 -12.51
CA GLN A 130 -2.42 1.65 -13.81
C GLN A 130 -1.47 2.23 -14.86
N ALA A 131 -0.69 3.24 -14.50
CA ALA A 131 0.23 3.94 -15.39
C ALA A 131 1.30 3.03 -16.00
N TYR A 132 1.79 2.05 -15.24
CA TYR A 132 2.77 1.07 -15.70
C TYR A 132 2.13 -0.25 -16.19
N GLY A 133 0.81 -0.35 -16.22
CA GLY A 133 0.08 -1.49 -16.78
C GLY A 133 0.19 -2.78 -15.97
N TRP A 134 0.55 -2.70 -14.69
CA TRP A 134 0.69 -3.89 -13.85
C TRP A 134 -0.67 -4.41 -13.40
N ARG A 135 -0.89 -5.73 -13.55
CA ARG A 135 -2.17 -6.40 -13.25
C ARG A 135 -2.15 -7.19 -11.96
N GLU A 136 -0.96 -7.61 -11.51
CA GLU A 136 -0.78 -8.39 -10.30
C GLU A 136 0.23 -7.72 -9.38
N ILE A 137 -0.16 -7.55 -8.13
CA ILE A 137 0.64 -6.89 -7.11
C ILE A 137 0.72 -7.82 -5.91
N THR A 138 1.93 -7.98 -5.38
CA THR A 138 2.12 -8.62 -4.08
C THR A 138 2.14 -7.54 -3.00
N LEU A 139 1.21 -7.63 -2.05
CA LEU A 139 1.15 -6.71 -0.93
C LEU A 139 2.02 -7.24 0.21
N VAL A 140 2.91 -6.41 0.73
CA VAL A 140 3.76 -6.70 1.89
C VAL A 140 3.46 -5.65 2.95
N TYR A 141 3.07 -6.07 4.15
CA TYR A 141 2.68 -5.13 5.21
C TYR A 141 2.99 -5.67 6.60
N GLU A 142 3.13 -4.76 7.56
CA GLU A 142 3.34 -5.14 8.96
C GLU A 142 2.04 -5.62 9.61
N ASP A 143 2.15 -6.60 10.52
CA ASP A 143 1.02 -7.17 11.25
C ASP A 143 0.59 -6.27 12.43
N THR A 144 0.03 -5.11 12.09
CA THR A 144 -0.45 -4.12 13.05
C THR A 144 -1.82 -3.57 12.67
N GLU A 145 -2.47 -2.84 13.57
CA GLU A 145 -3.67 -2.08 13.22
C GLU A 145 -3.42 -1.04 12.11
N TYR A 146 -2.18 -0.54 12.02
CA TYR A 146 -1.76 0.35 10.93
C TYR A 146 -1.65 -0.45 9.63
N GLY A 147 -0.79 -1.47 9.58
CA GLY A 147 -0.53 -2.25 8.36
C GLY A 147 -1.76 -2.98 7.82
N ASN A 148 -2.59 -3.56 8.70
CA ASN A 148 -3.82 -4.23 8.31
C ASN A 148 -4.93 -3.26 7.86
N GLY A 149 -4.94 -2.03 8.39
CA GLY A 149 -6.03 -1.07 8.20
C GLY A 149 -6.19 -0.59 6.76
N LEU A 150 -5.10 -0.53 5.99
CA LEU A 150 -5.11 -0.06 4.61
C LEU A 150 -5.51 -1.14 3.59
N VAL A 151 -5.40 -2.42 3.96
CA VAL A 151 -5.56 -3.57 3.04
C VAL A 151 -6.91 -3.55 2.29
N PRO A 152 -8.07 -3.33 2.94
CA PRO A 152 -9.35 -3.33 2.21
C PRO A 152 -9.42 -2.25 1.13
N TYR A 153 -8.95 -1.04 1.45
CA TYR A 153 -8.95 0.09 0.53
C TYR A 153 -8.03 -0.12 -0.68
N LEU A 154 -6.89 -0.80 -0.49
CA LEU A 154 -6.00 -1.19 -1.59
C LEU A 154 -6.64 -2.23 -2.51
N VAL A 155 -7.38 -3.19 -1.94
CA VAL A 155 -8.09 -4.20 -2.73
C VAL A 155 -9.11 -3.53 -3.65
N ASP A 156 -9.93 -2.65 -3.09
CA ASP A 156 -10.98 -1.95 -3.82
C ASP A 156 -10.38 -1.05 -4.91
N ALA A 157 -9.40 -0.22 -4.55
CA ALA A 157 -8.76 0.70 -5.49
C ALA A 157 -8.02 -0.01 -6.64
N PHE A 158 -7.41 -1.16 -6.38
CA PHE A 158 -6.77 -1.95 -7.44
C PHE A 158 -7.77 -2.63 -8.35
N GLN A 159 -8.90 -3.09 -7.83
CA GLN A 159 -9.97 -3.65 -8.66
C GLN A 159 -10.54 -2.62 -9.63
N GLU A 160 -10.67 -1.35 -9.22
CA GLU A 160 -11.13 -0.26 -10.07
C GLU A 160 -10.24 0.01 -11.30
N VAL A 161 -8.95 -0.35 -11.22
CA VAL A 161 -7.99 -0.20 -12.33
C VAL A 161 -7.63 -1.53 -13.00
N ASP A 162 -8.50 -2.55 -12.85
CA ASP A 162 -8.33 -3.90 -13.39
C ASP A 162 -6.99 -4.54 -12.96
N ALA A 163 -6.60 -4.30 -11.71
CA ALA A 163 -5.46 -4.92 -11.06
C ALA A 163 -5.91 -5.73 -9.82
N ARG A 164 -5.08 -6.66 -9.36
CA ARG A 164 -5.40 -7.50 -8.20
C ARG A 164 -4.19 -7.75 -7.31
N ILE A 165 -4.48 -7.95 -6.03
CA ILE A 165 -3.50 -8.45 -5.07
C ILE A 165 -3.38 -9.97 -5.27
N SER A 166 -2.27 -10.43 -5.86
CA SER A 166 -2.02 -11.86 -6.13
C SER A 166 -1.55 -12.62 -4.89
N TYR A 167 -0.87 -11.91 -3.98
CA TYR A 167 -0.41 -12.46 -2.71
C TYR A 167 -0.31 -11.39 -1.63
N ARG A 168 -0.46 -11.81 -0.37
CA ARG A 168 -0.31 -10.98 0.82
C ARG A 168 0.78 -11.60 1.70
N SER A 169 1.90 -10.91 1.88
CA SER A 169 2.91 -11.24 2.87
C SER A 169 2.73 -10.34 4.09
N VAL A 170 2.68 -10.97 5.25
CA VAL A 170 2.46 -10.33 6.53
C VAL A 170 3.73 -10.44 7.33
N ILE A 171 4.29 -9.30 7.75
CA ILE A 171 5.53 -9.23 8.52
C ILE A 171 5.17 -8.95 9.99
N PRO A 172 5.41 -9.87 10.92
CA PRO A 172 5.10 -9.65 12.33
C PRO A 172 5.84 -8.45 12.93
N LEU A 173 5.25 -7.82 13.95
CA LEU A 173 5.86 -6.70 14.71
C LEU A 173 7.22 -7.05 15.31
N PHE A 174 7.28 -8.16 16.06
CA PHE A 174 8.46 -8.62 16.79
C PHE A 174 9.28 -9.59 15.94
N THR A 175 9.49 -9.22 14.68
CA THR A 175 10.19 -10.05 13.72
C THR A 175 11.70 -9.96 13.94
N GLU A 176 12.36 -11.09 14.12
CA GLU A 176 13.81 -11.21 13.97
C GLU A 176 14.18 -11.14 12.47
N ASN A 177 15.41 -10.76 12.13
CA ASN A 177 15.82 -10.69 10.72
C ASN A 177 15.56 -12.01 9.96
N ILE A 178 15.63 -13.15 10.67
CA ILE A 178 15.38 -14.47 10.09
C ILE A 178 13.96 -14.62 9.54
N ASP A 179 12.93 -14.02 10.17
CA ASP A 179 11.56 -14.18 9.67
C ASP A 179 11.29 -13.27 8.47
N ILE A 180 11.91 -12.08 8.40
CA ILE A 180 11.91 -11.28 7.17
C ILE A 180 12.54 -12.05 6.02
N VAL A 181 13.70 -12.67 6.25
CA VAL A 181 14.41 -13.46 5.23
C VAL A 181 13.55 -14.64 4.75
N LYS A 182 12.84 -15.33 5.64
CA LYS A 182 11.88 -16.39 5.25
C LYS A 182 10.79 -15.85 4.34
N GLU A 183 10.21 -14.70 4.67
CA GLU A 183 9.17 -14.08 3.85
C GLU A 183 9.73 -13.63 2.50
N LEU A 184 10.90 -12.97 2.45
CA LEU A 184 11.58 -12.61 1.19
C LEU A 184 11.82 -13.84 0.30
N ASN A 185 12.27 -14.96 0.87
CA ASN A 185 12.45 -16.22 0.14
C ASN A 185 11.12 -16.73 -0.42
N ASN A 186 10.02 -16.66 0.33
CA ASN A 186 8.69 -17.00 -0.14
C ASN A 186 8.26 -16.08 -1.30
N LEU A 187 8.51 -14.77 -1.22
CA LEU A 187 8.25 -13.82 -2.31
C LEU A 187 9.02 -14.19 -3.58
N LEU A 188 10.29 -14.59 -3.46
CA LEU A 188 11.13 -15.02 -4.60
C LEU A 188 10.57 -16.24 -5.34
N THR A 189 9.89 -17.16 -4.63
CA THR A 189 9.28 -18.34 -5.26
C THR A 189 8.07 -18.03 -6.16
N ARG A 190 7.53 -16.81 -6.08
CA ARG A 190 6.34 -16.38 -6.81
C ARG A 190 6.70 -15.81 -8.17
N GLN A 191 5.71 -15.66 -9.05
CA GLN A 191 5.92 -15.08 -10.37
C GLN A 191 5.88 -13.55 -10.35
N THR A 192 4.96 -12.97 -9.56
CA THR A 192 4.80 -11.52 -9.44
C THR A 192 6.09 -10.89 -8.92
N ARG A 193 6.49 -9.78 -9.54
CA ARG A 193 7.66 -8.96 -9.18
C ARG A 193 7.31 -7.50 -8.89
N VAL A 194 6.02 -7.17 -8.84
CA VAL A 194 5.53 -5.87 -8.37
C VAL A 194 5.13 -6.02 -6.90
N PHE A 195 5.80 -5.27 -6.03
CA PHE A 195 5.56 -5.30 -4.59
C PHE A 195 5.08 -3.94 -4.12
N LEU A 196 3.94 -3.92 -3.41
CA LEU A 196 3.53 -2.76 -2.64
C LEU A 196 3.86 -3.01 -1.17
N VAL A 197 4.61 -2.09 -0.55
CA VAL A 197 5.08 -2.22 0.83
C VAL A 197 4.43 -1.14 1.70
N HIS A 198 3.71 -1.56 2.73
CA HIS A 198 3.03 -0.69 3.69
C HIS A 198 3.47 -1.03 5.13
N MET A 199 4.42 -0.26 5.65
CA MET A 199 5.07 -0.51 6.93
C MET A 199 5.52 0.79 7.58
N THR A 200 5.85 0.73 8.87
CA THR A 200 6.57 1.80 9.56
C THR A 200 8.05 1.81 9.17
N ALA A 201 8.70 2.97 9.24
CA ALA A 201 10.11 3.12 8.87
C ALA A 201 11.06 2.17 9.62
N GLY A 202 10.78 1.87 10.89
CA GLY A 202 11.60 0.93 11.68
C GLY A 202 11.67 -0.47 11.07
N ILE A 203 10.52 -1.03 10.67
CA ILE A 203 10.45 -2.36 10.04
C ILE A 203 10.86 -2.28 8.57
N GLY A 204 10.39 -1.26 7.85
CA GLY A 204 10.70 -1.05 6.43
C GLY A 204 12.19 -0.91 6.15
N SER A 205 12.93 -0.17 6.99
CA SER A 205 14.39 -0.05 6.87
C SER A 205 15.10 -1.40 6.92
N ARG A 206 14.69 -2.27 7.84
CA ARG A 206 15.24 -3.64 7.95
C ARG A 206 14.83 -4.51 6.78
N PHE A 207 13.57 -4.39 6.36
CA PHE A 207 13.02 -5.14 5.24
C PHE A 207 13.79 -4.87 3.94
N PHE A 208 13.98 -3.60 3.58
CA PHE A 208 14.68 -3.24 2.34
C PHE A 208 16.18 -3.54 2.38
N ALA A 209 16.83 -3.40 3.54
CA ALA A 209 18.22 -3.85 3.70
C ALA A 209 18.37 -5.35 3.38
N LEU A 210 17.48 -6.18 3.92
CA LEU A 210 17.49 -7.62 3.66
C LEU A 210 17.04 -7.97 2.23
N ALA A 211 16.11 -7.22 1.65
CA ALA A 211 15.69 -7.41 0.25
C ALA A 211 16.84 -7.12 -0.72
N ARG A 212 17.62 -6.06 -0.47
CA ARG A 212 18.85 -5.76 -1.22
C ARG A 212 19.86 -6.90 -1.09
N ASP A 213 20.13 -7.35 0.13
CA ASP A 213 21.09 -8.42 0.38
C ASP A 213 20.64 -9.76 -0.27
N ALA A 214 19.33 -9.96 -0.43
CA ALA A 214 18.74 -11.07 -1.17
C ALA A 214 18.72 -10.90 -2.70
N GLY A 215 19.27 -9.80 -3.23
CA GLY A 215 19.32 -9.52 -4.68
C GLY A 215 17.99 -9.07 -5.30
N MET A 216 17.00 -8.70 -4.47
CA MET A 216 15.67 -8.28 -4.92
C MET A 216 15.59 -6.79 -5.32
N MET A 217 16.73 -6.11 -5.41
CA MET A 217 16.88 -4.74 -5.90
C MET A 217 17.49 -4.71 -7.31
N SER A 218 16.98 -5.58 -8.18
CA SER A 218 17.45 -5.76 -9.58
C SER A 218 16.33 -5.46 -10.59
N GLU A 219 16.68 -5.36 -11.87
CA GLU A 219 15.81 -4.88 -12.97
C GLU A 219 14.49 -5.63 -13.18
N GLU A 220 14.33 -6.81 -12.59
CA GLU A 220 13.08 -7.57 -12.65
C GLU A 220 12.04 -7.12 -11.61
N PHE A 221 12.46 -6.41 -10.55
CA PHE A 221 11.63 -6.02 -9.41
C PHE A 221 11.13 -4.58 -9.53
N ALA A 222 9.83 -4.39 -9.28
CA ALA A 222 9.22 -3.08 -9.06
C ALA A 222 8.74 -2.98 -7.61
N TRP A 223 9.16 -1.93 -6.92
CA TRP A 223 8.79 -1.66 -5.54
C TRP A 223 8.01 -0.35 -5.46
N ILE A 224 6.86 -0.39 -4.80
CA ILE A 224 6.00 0.76 -4.51
C ILE A 224 5.85 0.83 -3.00
N VAL A 225 6.08 2.00 -2.39
CA VAL A 225 5.90 2.21 -0.95
C VAL A 225 4.79 3.20 -0.66
N THR A 226 4.11 2.99 0.46
CA THR A 226 3.20 3.98 1.03
C THR A 226 3.98 5.11 1.70
N ASP A 227 3.28 6.17 2.06
CA ASP A 227 3.83 7.34 2.74
C ASP A 227 4.55 7.02 4.06
N GLY A 228 4.15 5.98 4.78
CA GLY A 228 4.84 5.51 6.00
C GLY A 228 6.33 5.15 5.84
N LEU A 229 6.81 4.98 4.59
CA LEU A 229 8.23 4.80 4.26
C LEU A 229 8.83 6.00 3.51
N SER A 230 8.23 7.18 3.64
CA SER A 230 8.83 8.45 3.23
C SER A 230 9.52 9.13 4.41
N SER A 231 10.68 9.71 4.15
CA SER A 231 11.45 10.55 5.08
C SER A 231 10.71 11.79 5.51
N LEU A 232 9.70 12.23 4.74
CA LEU A 232 8.79 13.29 5.15
C LEU A 232 8.00 12.91 6.41
N LEU A 233 7.58 11.65 6.53
CA LEU A 233 6.78 11.17 7.67
C LEU A 233 7.66 10.65 8.79
N ASP A 234 8.68 9.85 8.45
CA ASP A 234 9.65 9.36 9.43
C ASP A 234 11.08 9.47 8.89
N PRO A 235 11.85 10.48 9.34
CA PRO A 235 13.24 10.68 8.97
C PRO A 235 14.14 9.47 9.19
N PHE A 236 13.74 8.52 10.05
CA PHE A 236 14.52 7.30 10.30
C PHE A 236 14.75 6.48 9.03
N ILE A 237 13.85 6.55 8.04
CA ILE A 237 13.99 5.83 6.77
C ILE A 237 15.17 6.31 5.93
N SER A 238 15.66 7.55 6.15
CA SER A 238 16.82 8.11 5.44
C SER A 238 18.05 7.21 5.53
N LYS A 239 18.21 6.49 6.65
CA LYS A 239 19.31 5.53 6.90
C LYS A 239 19.24 4.28 6.03
N ALA A 240 18.10 4.01 5.40
CA ALA A 240 17.86 2.85 4.55
C ALA A 240 17.67 3.19 3.07
N LEU A 241 17.69 4.46 2.67
CA LEU A 241 17.45 4.87 1.28
C LEU A 241 18.45 4.24 0.30
N ASP A 242 19.70 4.04 0.71
CA ASP A 242 20.71 3.30 -0.08
C ASP A 242 20.32 1.84 -0.39
N SER A 243 19.40 1.26 0.38
CA SER A 243 18.86 -0.09 0.15
C SER A 243 17.57 -0.08 -0.66
N MET A 244 17.07 1.11 -1.00
CA MET A 244 15.80 1.36 -1.66
C MET A 244 15.99 1.98 -3.06
N GLU A 245 17.16 1.82 -3.68
CA GLU A 245 17.46 2.37 -5.00
C GLU A 245 16.39 1.97 -6.04
N GLY A 246 15.80 2.97 -6.69
CA GLY A 246 14.77 2.77 -7.70
C GLY A 246 13.37 2.45 -7.18
N VAL A 247 13.15 2.47 -5.86
CA VAL A 247 11.81 2.34 -5.27
C VAL A 247 10.96 3.56 -5.65
N LEU A 248 9.69 3.32 -5.99
CA LEU A 248 8.67 4.35 -6.10
C LEU A 248 7.91 4.49 -4.79
N GLY A 249 7.45 5.69 -4.47
CA GLY A 249 6.57 5.89 -3.34
C GLY A 249 5.58 7.02 -3.55
N VAL A 250 4.57 7.04 -2.69
CA VAL A 250 3.60 8.14 -2.60
C VAL A 250 3.72 8.80 -1.25
N ARG A 251 3.53 10.12 -1.19
CA ARG A 251 3.44 10.87 0.07
C ARG A 251 2.52 12.06 -0.08
N PRO A 252 1.89 12.56 0.99
CA PRO A 252 1.06 13.75 0.89
C PRO A 252 1.88 14.96 0.45
N HIS A 253 1.31 15.79 -0.41
CA HIS A 253 1.89 17.10 -0.73
C HIS A 253 1.62 18.08 0.41
N VAL A 254 2.68 18.66 0.95
CA VAL A 254 2.61 19.67 2.02
C VAL A 254 3.21 20.98 1.50
N PRO A 255 2.40 22.03 1.27
CA PRO A 255 2.89 23.29 0.74
C PRO A 255 4.01 23.89 1.59
N LEU A 256 5.04 24.42 0.92
CA LEU A 256 6.09 25.20 1.58
C LEU A 256 5.60 26.64 1.78
N SER A 257 5.62 27.12 3.02
CA SER A 257 5.33 28.50 3.39
C SER A 257 6.52 29.15 4.09
N GLU A 258 6.55 30.47 4.11
CA GLU A 258 7.59 31.21 4.86
C GLU A 258 7.51 30.93 6.36
N SER A 259 6.30 30.83 6.91
CA SER A 259 6.08 30.47 8.32
C SER A 259 6.65 29.08 8.65
N ARG A 260 6.49 28.10 7.76
CA ARG A 260 7.07 26.77 7.90
C ARG A 260 8.60 26.80 7.88
N ARG A 261 9.23 27.52 6.94
CA ARG A 261 10.70 27.65 6.89
C ARG A 261 11.25 28.29 8.16
N ASN A 262 10.63 29.40 8.60
CA ASN A 262 11.02 30.09 9.83
C ASN A 262 10.82 29.21 11.08
N PHE A 263 9.81 28.34 11.09
CA PHE A 263 9.63 27.35 12.14
C PHE A 263 10.72 26.29 12.11
N GLU A 264 11.00 25.68 10.95
CA GLU A 264 12.03 24.65 10.77
C GLU A 264 13.42 25.13 11.24
N GLU A 265 13.80 26.36 10.93
CA GLU A 265 15.06 26.96 11.39
C GLU A 265 15.15 27.10 12.92
N ARG A 266 14.06 27.53 13.56
CA ARG A 266 14.01 27.68 15.03
C ARG A 266 13.94 26.33 15.73
N TRP A 267 13.16 25.40 15.18
CA TRP A 267 13.07 24.04 15.67
C TRP A 267 14.42 23.34 15.63
N ARG A 268 15.18 23.47 14.53
CA ARG A 268 16.52 22.87 14.39
C ARG A 268 17.48 23.36 15.48
N LYS A 269 17.44 24.65 15.81
CA LYS A 269 18.24 25.23 16.91
C LYS A 269 17.84 24.63 18.26
N LEU A 270 16.55 24.65 18.57
CA LEU A 270 16.04 24.11 19.83
C LEU A 270 16.33 22.61 19.99
N TYR A 271 16.17 21.84 18.91
CA TYR A 271 16.40 20.40 18.92
C TYR A 271 17.87 20.08 19.21
N ALA A 272 18.80 20.79 18.58
CA ALA A 272 20.23 20.64 18.81
C ALA A 272 20.63 21.03 20.25
N GLU A 273 20.02 22.07 20.82
CA GLU A 273 20.24 22.49 22.20
C GLU A 273 19.74 21.44 23.22
N ARG A 274 18.58 20.83 22.97
CA ARG A 274 17.98 19.81 23.86
C ARG A 274 18.63 18.43 23.73
N ASN A 275 19.16 18.10 22.56
CA ASN A 275 19.71 16.79 22.25
C ASN A 275 21.16 16.89 21.75
N PRO A 276 22.10 17.39 22.58
CA PRO A 276 23.47 17.72 22.15
C PRO A 276 24.32 16.49 21.74
N HIS A 277 23.86 15.29 22.06
CA HIS A 277 24.54 14.03 21.73
C HIS A 277 23.86 13.25 20.60
N ASP A 278 22.74 13.75 20.07
CA ASP A 278 22.03 13.10 18.98
C ASP A 278 22.41 13.76 17.64
N GLU A 279 22.39 12.98 16.56
CA GLU A 279 22.38 13.55 15.22
C GLU A 279 21.16 14.47 15.09
N ILE A 280 21.33 15.63 14.43
CA ILE A 280 20.20 16.51 14.14
C ILE A 280 19.24 15.74 13.24
N ALA A 281 18.08 15.39 13.78
CA ALA A 281 17.02 14.76 13.03
C ALA A 281 16.40 15.77 12.05
N ASP A 282 15.88 15.28 10.93
CA ASP A 282 15.00 16.10 10.11
C ASP A 282 13.62 16.24 10.78
N LEU A 283 12.92 17.31 10.44
CA LEU A 283 11.58 17.54 10.97
C LEU A 283 10.57 16.64 10.26
N SER A 284 9.85 15.83 11.04
CA SER A 284 8.79 14.96 10.52
C SER A 284 7.46 15.70 10.34
N LEU A 285 6.63 15.22 9.41
CA LEU A 285 5.26 15.68 9.24
C LEU A 285 4.42 15.47 10.51
N PHE A 286 4.67 14.39 11.26
CA PHE A 286 4.04 14.18 12.58
C PHE A 286 4.40 15.30 13.57
N GLY A 287 5.63 15.81 13.55
CA GLY A 287 6.03 16.97 14.36
C GLY A 287 5.30 18.24 13.96
N LEU A 288 5.16 18.50 12.66
CA LEU A 288 4.39 19.64 12.13
C LEU A 288 2.90 19.54 12.53
N TRP A 289 2.28 18.38 12.39
CA TRP A 289 0.90 18.17 12.83
C TRP A 289 0.76 18.30 14.34
N ALA A 290 1.73 17.84 15.14
CA ALA A 290 1.71 18.04 16.59
C ALA A 290 1.72 19.54 16.96
N TYR A 291 2.53 20.35 16.25
CA TYR A 291 2.55 21.80 16.44
C TYR A 291 1.18 22.44 16.12
N ASP A 292 0.63 22.14 14.95
CA ASP A 292 -0.66 22.69 14.51
C ASP A 292 -1.80 22.22 15.46
N THR A 293 -1.74 20.97 15.93
CA THR A 293 -2.71 20.39 16.87
C THR A 293 -2.70 21.08 18.22
N VAL A 294 -1.53 21.34 18.81
CA VAL A 294 -1.43 22.02 20.11
C VAL A 294 -1.92 23.46 20.01
N THR A 295 -1.58 24.14 18.92
CA THR A 295 -2.06 25.50 18.62
C THR A 295 -3.58 25.52 18.52
N ALA A 296 -4.17 24.59 17.77
CA ALA A 296 -5.61 24.44 17.63
C ALA A 296 -6.28 24.11 18.98
N LEU A 297 -5.72 23.16 19.75
CA LEU A 297 -6.26 22.77 21.05
C LEU A 297 -6.23 23.92 22.06
N ALA A 298 -5.18 24.75 22.05
CA ALA A 298 -5.08 25.91 22.92
C ALA A 298 -6.14 26.97 22.59
N LEU A 299 -6.38 27.22 21.28
CA LEU A 299 -7.44 28.10 20.81
C LEU A 299 -8.85 27.57 21.16
N ALA A 300 -9.11 26.30 20.87
CA ALA A 300 -10.37 25.64 21.25
C ALA A 300 -10.59 25.71 22.76
N GLY A 301 -9.53 25.56 23.54
CA GLY A 301 -9.56 25.68 24.98
C GLY A 301 -10.02 27.05 25.46
N GLU A 302 -9.49 28.13 24.88
CA GLU A 302 -9.93 29.50 25.20
C GLU A 302 -11.40 29.70 24.83
N MET A 303 -11.83 29.21 23.66
CA MET A 303 -13.21 29.33 23.17
C MET A 303 -14.21 28.50 24.00
N ALA A 304 -13.79 27.35 24.52
CA ALA A 304 -14.63 26.42 25.27
C ALA A 304 -14.72 26.77 26.76
N TRP A 305 -13.86 27.69 27.24
CA TRP A 305 -13.71 27.97 28.66
C TRP A 305 -15.02 28.41 29.31
N ASP A 306 -15.47 27.61 30.27
CA ASP A 306 -16.62 27.90 31.12
C ASP A 306 -16.29 27.45 32.55
N PRO A 307 -16.07 28.38 33.49
CA PRO A 307 -15.78 28.06 34.89
C PRO A 307 -16.82 27.14 35.55
N ALA A 308 -18.08 27.18 35.09
CA ALA A 308 -19.16 26.38 35.64
C ALA A 308 -19.15 24.90 35.19
N LYS A 309 -18.36 24.54 34.17
CA LYS A 309 -18.33 23.20 33.55
C LYS A 309 -16.95 22.54 33.54
N SER A 310 -16.11 22.85 34.52
CA SER A 310 -14.77 22.25 34.66
C SER A 310 -14.76 20.96 35.49
N ARG A 311 -15.93 20.43 35.90
CA ARG A 311 -16.00 19.31 36.84
C ARG A 311 -15.96 17.95 36.13
N TYR A 312 -15.46 16.96 36.87
CA TYR A 312 -15.61 15.54 36.57
C TYR A 312 -16.75 14.94 37.37
N LEU A 313 -17.77 14.42 36.69
CA LEU A 313 -18.89 13.73 37.31
C LEU A 313 -18.48 12.28 37.57
N LYS A 314 -18.10 11.99 38.81
CA LYS A 314 -17.71 10.64 39.23
C LYS A 314 -18.95 9.85 39.71
N PRO A 315 -19.14 8.60 39.25
CA PRO A 315 -20.21 7.76 39.76
C PRO A 315 -19.99 7.40 41.24
N ASN A 316 -21.08 7.19 41.98
CA ASN A 316 -21.10 6.86 43.42
C ASN A 316 -20.65 5.40 43.69
N THR A 317 -19.43 5.05 43.29
CA THR A 317 -18.83 3.73 43.52
C THR A 317 -17.57 3.86 44.36
N SER A 318 -17.39 2.93 45.31
CA SER A 318 -16.21 2.81 46.18
C SER A 318 -14.91 2.88 45.35
N ARG A 319 -14.06 3.86 45.67
CA ARG A 319 -12.79 4.23 44.96
C ARG A 319 -11.70 3.16 44.96
N ASN A 320 -11.91 1.97 45.51
CA ASN A 320 -10.82 1.07 45.85
C ASN A 320 -10.37 0.14 44.69
N LYS A 321 -10.95 0.22 43.49
CA LYS A 321 -10.50 -0.54 42.31
C LYS A 321 -10.67 0.26 41.02
N LEU A 322 -9.63 0.29 40.17
CA LEU A 322 -9.72 0.73 38.77
C LEU A 322 -10.81 -0.11 38.08
N ASN A 323 -11.90 0.53 37.71
CA ASN A 323 -13.02 -0.14 37.06
C ASN A 323 -13.46 0.66 35.84
N PHE A 324 -13.32 0.06 34.66
CA PHE A 324 -13.78 0.64 33.39
C PHE A 324 -15.27 1.00 33.42
N SER A 325 -16.07 0.38 34.30
CA SER A 325 -17.50 0.68 34.45
C SER A 325 -17.78 1.99 35.20
N SER A 326 -16.83 2.52 35.96
CA SER A 326 -16.99 3.69 36.83
C SER A 326 -16.23 4.93 36.36
N ILE A 327 -15.84 4.98 35.08
CA ILE A 327 -15.15 6.14 34.50
C ILE A 327 -15.99 7.41 34.70
N GLY A 328 -15.36 8.47 35.21
CA GLY A 328 -15.99 9.78 35.36
C GLY A 328 -16.26 10.48 34.02
N ILE A 329 -17.32 11.29 33.97
CA ILE A 329 -17.68 12.07 32.78
C ILE A 329 -17.13 13.49 32.89
N SER A 330 -16.45 13.96 31.83
CA SER A 330 -15.95 15.33 31.71
C SER A 330 -17.04 16.30 31.28
N GLU A 331 -17.44 17.26 32.12
CA GLU A 331 -18.43 18.29 31.71
C GLU A 331 -17.87 19.25 30.64
N MET A 332 -16.55 19.41 30.56
CA MET A 332 -15.88 20.28 29.58
C MET A 332 -15.59 19.59 28.25
N GLY A 333 -15.37 18.27 28.26
CA GLY A 333 -14.94 17.51 27.09
C GLY A 333 -15.86 17.68 25.86
N PRO A 334 -17.20 17.59 25.96
CA PRO A 334 -18.10 17.83 24.83
C PRO A 334 -17.99 19.24 24.24
N LYS A 335 -17.83 20.27 25.08
CA LYS A 335 -17.66 21.66 24.63
C LYS A 335 -16.32 21.85 23.93
N LEU A 336 -15.26 21.26 24.49
CA LEU A 336 -13.94 21.32 23.91
C LEU A 336 -13.91 20.65 22.55
N LEU A 337 -14.54 19.47 22.41
CA LEU A 337 -14.72 18.77 21.14
C LEU A 337 -15.46 19.63 20.11
N ASP A 338 -16.60 20.24 20.46
CA ASP A 338 -17.34 21.17 19.59
C ASP A 338 -16.43 22.30 19.09
N LYS A 339 -15.61 22.88 19.97
CA LYS A 339 -14.69 23.94 19.57
C LYS A 339 -13.56 23.44 18.69
N ILE A 340 -12.97 22.27 18.96
CA ILE A 340 -11.95 21.66 18.10
C ILE A 340 -12.50 21.45 16.69
N LEU A 341 -13.70 20.87 16.55
CA LEU A 341 -14.33 20.61 15.24
C LEU A 341 -14.70 21.90 14.49
N SER A 342 -14.88 23.01 15.19
CA SER A 342 -15.14 24.32 14.57
C SER A 342 -13.89 25.03 14.02
N ILE A 343 -12.68 24.53 14.32
CA ILE A 343 -11.43 25.19 13.94
C ILE A 343 -11.22 25.16 12.42
N LYS A 344 -10.95 26.36 11.90
CA LYS A 344 -10.44 26.61 10.56
C LYS A 344 -9.35 27.67 10.66
N SER A 345 -8.11 27.29 10.41
CA SER A 345 -6.96 28.20 10.49
C SER A 345 -5.90 27.83 9.45
N GLN A 346 -4.92 28.71 9.28
CA GLN A 346 -3.72 28.42 8.52
C GLN A 346 -2.66 27.84 9.48
N GLY A 347 -2.31 26.58 9.31
CA GLY A 347 -1.22 25.91 10.04
C GLY A 347 0.11 25.91 9.26
N LEU A 348 1.12 25.27 9.83
CA LEU A 348 2.41 25.02 9.18
C LEU A 348 2.29 24.05 8.01
N THR A 349 1.29 23.16 8.04
CA THR A 349 1.03 22.15 7.02
C THR A 349 0.04 22.58 5.93
N GLY A 350 -0.49 23.81 6.00
CA GLY A 350 -1.49 24.31 5.06
C GLY A 350 -2.79 24.70 5.76
N GLU A 351 -3.92 24.53 5.07
CA GLU A 351 -5.24 24.74 5.67
C GLU A 351 -5.50 23.68 6.73
N PHE A 352 -5.70 24.11 7.98
CA PHE A 352 -6.00 23.25 9.11
C PHE A 352 -7.49 23.33 9.41
N ASN A 353 -8.24 22.34 8.92
CA ASN A 353 -9.70 22.30 8.98
C ASN A 353 -10.17 20.96 9.53
N LEU A 354 -10.76 20.98 10.73
CA LEU A 354 -11.21 19.79 11.46
C LEU A 354 -12.72 19.60 11.46
N SER A 355 -13.46 20.27 10.57
CA SER A 355 -14.92 20.18 10.52
C SER A 355 -15.47 18.76 10.29
N SER A 356 -14.66 17.88 9.69
CA SER A 356 -15.00 16.46 9.51
C SER A 356 -14.43 15.53 10.60
N GLY A 357 -13.73 16.09 11.59
CA GLY A 357 -12.97 15.33 12.59
C GLY A 357 -11.62 14.79 12.08
N ALA A 358 -11.29 14.98 10.79
CA ALA A 358 -10.00 14.62 10.21
C ALA A 358 -9.44 15.72 9.28
N LEU A 359 -8.11 15.77 9.14
CA LEU A 359 -7.45 16.53 8.06
C LEU A 359 -7.50 15.75 6.74
N HIS A 360 -7.46 16.48 5.62
CA HIS A 360 -7.47 15.90 4.27
C HIS A 360 -6.31 16.44 3.42
N PRO A 361 -5.57 15.60 2.69
CA PRO A 361 -4.54 16.05 1.78
C PRO A 361 -5.15 16.70 0.53
N ILE A 362 -4.48 17.72 -0.01
CA ILE A 362 -4.91 18.40 -1.24
C ILE A 362 -4.40 17.71 -2.52
N ALA A 363 -3.28 16.99 -2.40
CA ALA A 363 -2.60 16.28 -3.47
C ALA A 363 -1.60 15.29 -2.86
N PHE A 364 -1.11 14.37 -3.70
CA PHE A 364 -0.01 13.48 -3.38
C PHE A 364 1.19 13.75 -4.29
N GLU A 365 2.38 13.57 -3.77
CA GLU A 365 3.63 13.52 -4.50
C GLU A 365 3.96 12.06 -4.82
N ILE A 366 4.36 11.80 -6.06
CA ILE A 366 4.98 10.55 -6.46
C ILE A 366 6.48 10.77 -6.43
N PHE A 367 7.20 10.00 -5.64
CA PHE A 367 8.65 10.10 -5.52
C PHE A 367 9.34 8.82 -5.98
N ASN A 368 10.60 8.96 -6.38
CA ASN A 368 11.51 7.88 -6.72
C ASN A 368 12.78 8.04 -5.88
N VAL A 369 13.24 6.94 -5.28
CA VAL A 369 14.48 6.92 -4.49
C VAL A 369 15.67 6.80 -5.43
N VAL A 370 16.58 7.77 -5.36
CA VAL A 370 17.83 7.82 -6.15
C VAL A 370 18.98 8.20 -5.22
N GLY A 371 19.86 7.25 -4.97
CA GLY A 371 20.85 7.28 -3.89
C GLY A 371 20.18 7.52 -2.53
N GLN A 372 20.72 8.47 -1.77
CA GLN A 372 20.21 8.83 -0.44
C GLN A 372 19.06 9.85 -0.48
N ASN A 373 18.39 10.03 -1.61
CA ASN A 373 17.39 11.09 -1.78
C ASN A 373 16.06 10.57 -2.35
N GLU A 374 14.96 11.17 -1.89
CA GLU A 374 13.63 11.04 -2.49
C GLU A 374 13.41 12.16 -3.51
N LYS A 375 13.36 11.81 -4.79
CA LYS A 375 13.12 12.77 -5.88
C LYS A 375 11.67 12.72 -6.32
N THR A 376 10.95 13.83 -6.22
CA THR A 376 9.59 13.95 -6.76
C THR A 376 9.60 13.85 -8.28
N ILE A 377 8.87 12.88 -8.82
CA ILE A 377 8.71 12.64 -10.26
C ILE A 377 7.35 13.09 -10.79
N GLY A 378 6.39 13.40 -9.92
CA GLY A 378 5.11 13.98 -10.30
C GLY A 378 4.16 14.06 -9.12
N TYR A 379 2.90 14.32 -9.44
CA TYR A 379 1.84 14.57 -8.49
C TYR A 379 0.58 13.79 -8.88
N TRP A 380 -0.27 13.54 -7.89
CA TRP A 380 -1.60 12.99 -8.09
C TRP A 380 -2.64 13.85 -7.38
N THR A 381 -3.76 14.10 -8.05
CA THR A 381 -4.96 14.68 -7.44
C THR A 381 -6.19 13.89 -7.87
N LEU A 382 -7.25 13.93 -7.05
CA LEU A 382 -8.50 13.24 -7.36
C LEU A 382 -9.10 13.67 -8.72
N ALA A 383 -8.98 14.96 -9.07
CA ALA A 383 -9.60 15.51 -10.28
C ALA A 383 -8.77 15.34 -11.56
N GLN A 384 -7.43 15.34 -11.45
CA GLN A 384 -6.53 15.28 -12.62
C GLN A 384 -5.86 13.92 -12.82
N GLY A 385 -5.85 13.05 -11.81
CA GLY A 385 -4.97 11.89 -11.79
C GLY A 385 -3.49 12.31 -11.73
N LEU A 386 -2.63 11.61 -12.46
CA LEU A 386 -1.17 11.85 -12.53
C LEU A 386 -0.81 13.07 -13.38
N SER A 387 0.21 13.82 -12.93
CA SER A 387 0.76 14.96 -13.65
C SER A 387 2.24 15.20 -13.29
N PRO A 388 3.12 15.65 -14.21
CA PRO A 388 4.52 15.92 -13.90
C PRO A 388 4.72 17.12 -12.98
N GLU A 389 3.74 18.03 -12.97
CA GLU A 389 3.69 19.25 -12.16
C GLU A 389 2.38 19.34 -11.40
N LEU A 390 2.39 20.00 -10.24
CA LEU A 390 1.20 20.10 -9.39
C LEU A 390 0.10 20.91 -10.09
N ASN A 391 -1.06 20.28 -10.27
CA ASN A 391 -2.24 20.91 -10.86
C ASN A 391 -3.46 20.72 -9.93
N LEU A 392 -3.87 21.80 -9.26
CA LEU A 392 -5.00 21.82 -8.33
C LEU A 392 -6.34 22.22 -9.00
N SER A 393 -6.40 22.18 -10.34
CA SER A 393 -7.64 22.45 -11.07
C SER A 393 -8.73 21.43 -10.72
N ARG A 394 -9.94 21.93 -10.44
CA ARG A 394 -11.12 21.10 -10.16
C ARG A 394 -11.78 20.53 -11.43
N ARG A 395 -11.26 20.84 -12.62
CA ARG A 395 -11.81 20.35 -13.88
C ARG A 395 -11.43 18.88 -14.06
N GLU A 396 -12.40 17.97 -14.04
CA GLU A 396 -12.14 16.54 -14.19
C GLU A 396 -11.56 16.19 -15.57
N VAL A 397 -10.27 15.88 -15.60
CA VAL A 397 -9.53 15.38 -16.77
C VAL A 397 -8.56 14.33 -16.24
N TYR A 398 -9.10 13.18 -15.87
CA TYR A 398 -8.33 12.14 -15.19
C TYR A 398 -7.31 11.50 -16.14
N LYS A 399 -6.05 11.48 -15.72
CA LYS A 399 -4.93 10.87 -16.43
C LYS A 399 -4.21 9.86 -15.55
N ALA A 400 -3.79 8.76 -16.15
CA ALA A 400 -3.02 7.72 -15.46
C ALA A 400 -2.12 6.99 -16.46
N SER A 401 -1.28 7.74 -17.20
CA SER A 401 -0.25 7.19 -18.07
C SER A 401 1.12 7.40 -17.47
N ALA A 402 2.06 6.47 -17.72
CA ALA A 402 3.46 6.64 -17.32
C ALA A 402 4.10 7.92 -17.90
N ASN A 403 3.62 8.41 -19.05
CA ASN A 403 4.09 9.65 -19.66
C ASN A 403 3.63 10.92 -18.92
N ASP A 404 2.68 10.79 -17.99
CA ASP A 404 2.24 11.88 -17.11
C ASP A 404 3.13 12.00 -15.86
N LEU A 405 4.24 11.25 -15.79
CA LEU A 405 5.27 11.37 -14.75
C LEU A 405 6.63 11.64 -15.39
N LYS A 406 7.54 12.26 -14.62
CA LYS A 406 8.96 12.34 -14.99
C LYS A 406 9.53 10.91 -14.96
N PRO A 407 10.42 10.52 -15.89
CA PRO A 407 10.95 9.15 -15.93
C PRO A 407 11.66 8.78 -14.61
N PRO A 408 11.25 7.70 -13.93
CA PRO A 408 11.96 7.20 -12.76
C PRO A 408 13.17 6.35 -13.16
N THR A 409 14.09 6.19 -12.22
CA THR A 409 15.07 5.10 -12.23
C THR A 409 14.47 3.91 -11.50
N TRP A 410 14.60 2.72 -12.07
CA TRP A 410 14.15 1.45 -11.49
C TRP A 410 15.31 0.70 -10.84
N PRO A 411 15.03 -0.29 -9.98
CA PRO A 411 16.07 -1.13 -9.41
C PRO A 411 16.96 -1.74 -10.51
N GLY A 412 18.25 -1.87 -10.25
CA GLY A 412 19.24 -2.23 -11.28
C GLY A 412 19.71 -1.07 -12.18
N ASP A 413 19.42 0.18 -11.81
CA ASP A 413 19.86 1.41 -12.51
C ASP A 413 19.40 1.46 -13.98
N THR A 414 18.10 1.17 -14.20
CA THR A 414 17.49 1.16 -15.53
C THR A 414 16.32 2.14 -15.62
N LEU A 415 16.13 2.74 -16.80
CA LEU A 415 14.96 3.59 -17.10
C LEU A 415 13.77 2.78 -17.61
N LYS A 416 13.98 1.50 -17.93
CA LYS A 416 12.92 0.63 -18.45
C LYS A 416 12.09 0.08 -17.29
N PRO A 417 10.77 0.28 -17.27
CA PRO A 417 9.93 -0.28 -16.22
C PRO A 417 10.03 -1.81 -16.21
N PRO A 418 10.16 -2.44 -15.03
CA PRO A 418 10.12 -3.88 -14.90
C PRO A 418 8.81 -4.42 -15.47
N LYS A 419 8.88 -5.59 -16.12
CA LYS A 419 7.68 -6.30 -16.59
C LYS A 419 6.71 -6.62 -15.45
N GLY A 420 7.22 -6.67 -14.22
CA GLY A 420 6.43 -6.95 -13.03
C GLY A 420 6.19 -8.45 -12.78
N TRP A 421 6.86 -9.32 -13.53
CA TRP A 421 6.79 -10.77 -13.35
C TRP A 421 8.01 -11.49 -13.95
N VAL A 422 8.26 -12.72 -13.49
CA VAL A 422 9.19 -13.68 -14.11
C VAL A 422 8.49 -15.01 -14.43
N MET A 423 9.03 -15.74 -15.41
CA MET A 423 8.51 -17.07 -15.75
C MET A 423 8.68 -18.02 -14.55
N PRO A 424 7.63 -18.74 -14.12
CA PRO A 424 7.72 -19.69 -13.01
C PRO A 424 8.72 -20.82 -13.30
N ILE A 425 9.50 -21.16 -12.28
CA ILE A 425 10.45 -22.28 -12.35
C ILE A 425 9.71 -23.64 -12.32
N SER A 426 8.49 -23.75 -11.75
CA SER A 426 7.74 -25.04 -11.79
C SER A 426 6.19 -24.98 -11.68
N GLU A 427 5.60 -26.03 -12.28
CA GLU A 427 4.27 -26.68 -12.22
C GLU A 427 3.06 -26.21 -13.07
N ASN A 428 2.56 -24.97 -13.03
CA ASN A 428 1.35 -24.61 -13.82
C ASN A 428 1.69 -24.02 -15.21
N LYS A 429 2.23 -24.84 -16.11
CA LYS A 429 2.50 -24.46 -17.51
C LYS A 429 1.35 -24.93 -18.43
N LEU A 430 0.83 -24.05 -19.29
CA LEU A 430 -0.03 -24.38 -20.42
C LEU A 430 0.65 -25.46 -21.27
N ARG A 431 0.02 -26.63 -21.35
CA ARG A 431 0.57 -27.75 -22.12
C ARG A 431 0.09 -27.69 -23.56
N ILE A 432 0.99 -27.35 -24.47
CA ILE A 432 0.69 -27.21 -25.89
C ILE A 432 1.15 -28.47 -26.61
N GLY A 433 0.20 -29.24 -27.11
CA GLY A 433 0.49 -30.39 -27.94
C GLY A 433 0.99 -29.96 -29.32
N VAL A 434 2.05 -30.60 -29.78
CA VAL A 434 2.63 -30.37 -31.10
C VAL A 434 2.66 -31.68 -31.90
N PRO A 435 1.96 -31.78 -33.04
CA PRO A 435 2.00 -32.95 -33.89
C PRO A 435 3.37 -33.09 -34.56
N LYS A 436 3.95 -34.29 -34.54
CA LYS A 436 5.16 -34.58 -35.34
C LYS A 436 4.73 -35.04 -36.74
N LYS A 437 5.05 -34.24 -37.75
CA LYS A 437 4.79 -34.57 -39.16
C LYS A 437 6.02 -34.32 -40.01
N ASP A 438 6.53 -35.36 -40.63
CA ASP A 438 7.68 -35.24 -41.53
C ASP A 438 7.28 -34.49 -42.81
N GLY A 439 8.10 -33.53 -43.24
CA GLY A 439 7.95 -32.80 -44.50
C GLY A 439 7.21 -31.46 -44.46
N PHE A 440 6.95 -30.89 -43.27
CA PHE A 440 6.33 -29.56 -43.09
C PHE A 440 7.09 -28.73 -42.04
N ASP A 441 8.41 -28.72 -42.13
CA ASP A 441 9.31 -28.12 -41.13
C ASP A 441 9.21 -26.58 -41.10
N GLU A 442 8.79 -25.93 -42.19
CA GLU A 442 8.59 -24.49 -42.25
C GLU A 442 7.44 -24.02 -41.33
N PHE A 443 6.47 -24.91 -41.07
CA PHE A 443 5.29 -24.58 -40.30
C PHE A 443 5.50 -24.77 -38.80
N PHE A 444 6.00 -25.94 -38.40
CA PHE A 444 6.42 -26.20 -37.03
C PHE A 444 7.43 -27.35 -37.01
N LYS A 445 8.66 -27.06 -36.62
CA LYS A 445 9.77 -27.99 -36.57
C LYS A 445 10.09 -28.38 -35.13
N ILE A 446 10.40 -29.65 -34.93
CA ILE A 446 10.92 -30.17 -33.68
C ILE A 446 12.30 -30.77 -33.97
N GLU A 447 13.36 -30.10 -33.49
CA GLU A 447 14.72 -30.61 -33.57
C GLU A 447 15.15 -31.14 -32.22
N TRP A 448 15.88 -32.25 -32.21
CA TRP A 448 16.35 -32.87 -30.98
C TRP A 448 17.83 -32.68 -30.87
N ASP A 449 18.29 -32.10 -29.77
CA ASP A 449 19.71 -32.03 -29.48
C ASP A 449 20.28 -33.46 -29.38
N PRO A 450 21.30 -33.81 -30.19
CA PRO A 450 21.86 -35.17 -30.22
C PRO A 450 22.54 -35.60 -28.91
N HIS A 451 22.98 -34.66 -28.08
CA HIS A 451 23.73 -34.90 -26.84
C HIS A 451 22.84 -34.84 -25.60
N THR A 452 21.91 -33.88 -25.56
CA THR A 452 21.05 -33.68 -24.39
C THR A 452 19.69 -34.35 -24.52
N GLY A 453 19.26 -34.67 -25.74
CA GLY A 453 17.93 -35.20 -26.02
C GLY A 453 16.80 -34.21 -25.73
N VAL A 454 17.11 -32.93 -25.53
CA VAL A 454 16.13 -31.86 -25.33
C VAL A 454 15.62 -31.38 -26.70
N PRO A 455 14.29 -31.21 -26.86
CA PRO A 455 13.74 -30.68 -28.10
C PRO A 455 13.85 -29.15 -28.17
N SER A 456 14.26 -28.62 -29.33
CA SER A 456 14.09 -27.24 -29.74
C SER A 456 12.94 -27.11 -30.75
N TYR A 457 12.34 -25.92 -30.80
CA TYR A 457 11.14 -25.65 -31.59
C TYR A 457 11.36 -24.42 -32.46
N SER A 458 10.90 -24.48 -33.71
CA SER A 458 10.98 -23.37 -34.67
C SER A 458 9.88 -23.49 -35.73
N GLY A 459 9.73 -22.50 -36.60
CA GLY A 459 8.75 -22.47 -37.68
C GLY A 459 7.61 -21.48 -37.42
N PHE A 460 6.81 -21.22 -38.46
CA PHE A 460 5.84 -20.13 -38.48
C PHE A 460 4.90 -20.09 -37.26
N ALA A 461 4.34 -21.24 -36.85
CA ALA A 461 3.40 -21.28 -35.73
C ALA A 461 4.09 -21.07 -34.37
N HIS A 462 5.36 -21.46 -34.22
CA HIS A 462 6.15 -21.13 -33.04
C HIS A 462 6.42 -19.62 -32.97
N ASP A 463 6.89 -19.03 -34.08
CA ASP A 463 7.24 -17.61 -34.16
C ASP A 463 6.02 -16.70 -33.92
N MET A 464 4.86 -17.06 -34.49
CA MET A 464 3.61 -16.34 -34.26
C MET A 464 3.17 -16.42 -32.79
N PHE A 465 3.29 -17.58 -32.16
CA PHE A 465 2.96 -17.74 -30.74
C PHE A 465 3.88 -16.89 -29.86
N MET A 466 5.18 -16.86 -30.16
CA MET A 466 6.15 -16.00 -29.47
C MET A 466 5.83 -14.51 -29.64
N ALA A 467 5.48 -14.08 -30.86
CA ALA A 467 5.08 -12.70 -31.14
C ALA A 467 3.82 -12.30 -30.35
N VAL A 468 2.83 -13.19 -30.23
CA VAL A 468 1.65 -12.95 -29.37
C VAL A 468 2.08 -12.81 -27.91
N LEU A 469 2.89 -13.74 -27.38
CA LEU A 469 3.36 -13.67 -26.00
C LEU A 469 4.12 -12.37 -25.69
N ASP A 470 4.89 -11.85 -26.64
CA ASP A 470 5.61 -10.58 -26.49
C ASP A 470 4.70 -9.35 -26.43
N THR A 471 3.48 -9.45 -26.97
CA THR A 471 2.48 -8.36 -26.94
C THR A 471 1.54 -8.43 -25.73
N LEU A 472 1.47 -9.57 -25.06
CA LEU A 472 0.56 -9.74 -23.93
C LEU A 472 1.04 -8.97 -22.70
N PRO A 473 0.14 -8.28 -21.98
CA PRO A 473 0.49 -7.60 -20.73
C PRO A 473 0.63 -8.58 -19.53
N PHE A 474 0.57 -9.89 -19.77
CA PHE A 474 0.66 -10.94 -18.76
C PHE A 474 1.30 -12.22 -19.32
N ALA A 475 1.91 -13.02 -18.45
CA ALA A 475 2.58 -14.25 -18.83
C ALA A 475 1.60 -15.42 -19.01
N ILE A 476 1.80 -16.20 -20.07
CA ILE A 476 1.20 -17.53 -20.21
C ILE A 476 2.36 -18.53 -20.14
N PRO A 477 2.70 -19.05 -18.94
CA PRO A 477 3.73 -20.09 -18.84
C PRO A 477 3.29 -21.28 -19.68
N TYR A 478 4.15 -21.82 -20.54
CA TYR A 478 3.79 -22.91 -21.44
C TYR A 478 4.90 -23.95 -21.57
N LYS A 479 4.53 -25.13 -22.05
CA LYS A 479 5.47 -26.17 -22.47
C LYS A 479 4.90 -26.86 -23.70
N TYR A 480 5.72 -26.94 -24.75
CA TYR A 480 5.43 -27.83 -25.87
C TYR A 480 5.64 -29.27 -25.45
N ILE A 481 4.68 -30.11 -25.80
CA ILE A 481 4.77 -31.55 -25.62
C ILE A 481 4.54 -32.16 -27.01
N PRO A 482 5.53 -32.87 -27.59
CA PRO A 482 5.37 -33.52 -28.89
C PRO A 482 4.39 -34.69 -28.82
N TYR A 483 3.48 -34.80 -29.78
CA TYR A 483 2.56 -35.92 -29.95
C TYR A 483 3.26 -37.04 -30.74
N MET A 484 4.02 -37.86 -30.03
CA MET A 484 4.88 -38.89 -30.61
C MET A 484 4.93 -40.17 -29.77
N ASN A 485 5.21 -41.30 -30.41
CA ASN A 485 5.44 -42.59 -29.77
C ASN A 485 6.89 -42.73 -29.24
N GLU A 486 7.20 -43.85 -28.59
CA GLU A 486 8.52 -44.13 -28.02
C GLU A 486 9.65 -44.10 -29.07
N SER A 487 9.34 -44.39 -30.33
CA SER A 487 10.28 -44.31 -31.46
C SER A 487 10.39 -42.91 -32.07
N ARG A 488 9.86 -41.87 -31.40
CA ARG A 488 9.78 -40.48 -31.87
C ARG A 488 9.11 -40.34 -33.24
N GLN A 489 8.18 -41.22 -33.60
CA GLN A 489 7.30 -41.05 -34.75
C GLN A 489 5.94 -40.52 -34.29
N SER A 490 5.10 -40.02 -35.19
CA SER A 490 3.78 -39.51 -34.81
C SER A 490 3.00 -40.53 -33.96
N ALA A 491 2.43 -40.10 -32.84
CA ALA A 491 1.64 -40.97 -31.95
C ALA A 491 0.25 -41.32 -32.50
N GLY A 492 -0.19 -40.63 -33.55
CA GLY A 492 -1.50 -40.83 -34.16
C GLY A 492 -1.81 -39.75 -35.18
N THR A 493 -3.08 -39.58 -35.50
CA THR A 493 -3.57 -38.52 -36.37
C THR A 493 -3.87 -37.25 -35.58
N TYR A 494 -4.07 -36.14 -36.31
CA TYR A 494 -4.55 -34.88 -35.73
C TYR A 494 -5.91 -35.03 -35.05
N ASP A 495 -6.80 -35.85 -35.63
CA ASP A 495 -8.13 -36.09 -35.09
C ASP A 495 -8.05 -36.84 -33.75
N ASP A 496 -7.12 -37.79 -33.63
CA ASP A 496 -6.87 -38.51 -32.36
C ASP A 496 -6.38 -37.56 -31.27
N MET A 497 -5.44 -36.67 -31.61
CA MET A 497 -4.90 -35.66 -30.70
C MET A 497 -5.99 -34.68 -30.21
N LEU A 498 -6.87 -34.23 -31.11
CA LEU A 498 -8.02 -33.38 -30.75
C LEU A 498 -9.02 -34.11 -29.86
N PHE A 499 -9.25 -35.39 -30.13
CA PHE A 499 -10.13 -36.22 -29.32
C PHE A 499 -9.59 -36.42 -27.89
N GLU A 500 -8.27 -36.53 -27.72
CA GLU A 500 -7.64 -36.61 -26.40
C GLU A 500 -7.77 -35.32 -25.57
N ILE A 501 -7.68 -34.15 -26.21
CA ILE A 501 -7.93 -32.85 -25.57
C ILE A 501 -9.39 -32.76 -25.11
N LYS A 502 -10.33 -33.19 -25.96
CA LYS A 502 -11.77 -33.18 -25.65
C LYS A 502 -12.13 -34.09 -24.47
N LEU A 503 -11.42 -35.19 -24.27
CA LEU A 503 -11.64 -36.13 -23.18
C LEU A 503 -11.07 -35.70 -21.82
N GLN A 504 -10.39 -34.54 -21.74
CA GLN A 504 -9.69 -34.07 -20.52
C GLN A 504 -8.81 -35.17 -19.89
N LYS A 505 -8.16 -36.01 -20.70
CA LYS A 505 -7.14 -36.93 -20.17
C LYS A 505 -6.01 -36.05 -19.62
N LYS A 506 -6.03 -35.82 -18.30
CA LYS A 506 -5.12 -34.93 -17.56
C LYS A 506 -3.63 -35.20 -17.78
N THR A 507 -3.26 -36.25 -18.50
CA THR A 507 -1.90 -36.72 -18.72
C THR A 507 -1.24 -36.21 -20.01
N HIS A 508 -1.96 -35.57 -20.95
CA HIS A 508 -1.41 -35.29 -22.29
C HIS A 508 -1.24 -33.79 -22.62
N PHE A 509 -2.29 -33.00 -22.89
CA PHE A 509 -2.17 -31.58 -23.29
C PHE A 509 -3.43 -30.75 -22.95
N ASP A 510 -3.31 -29.41 -22.86
CA ASP A 510 -4.41 -28.46 -22.60
C ASP A 510 -4.80 -27.62 -23.85
N SER A 511 -3.93 -27.58 -24.87
CA SER A 511 -4.12 -26.87 -26.15
C SER A 511 -3.28 -27.52 -27.27
N PHE A 512 -3.44 -27.11 -28.53
CA PHE A 512 -2.70 -27.64 -29.69
C PHE A 512 -2.29 -26.55 -30.69
N SER A 513 -1.27 -26.82 -31.53
CA SER A 513 -0.68 -25.82 -32.44
C SER A 513 -1.19 -25.79 -33.89
N SER A 514 -1.94 -26.81 -34.38
CA SER A 514 -2.48 -26.82 -35.76
C SER A 514 -3.63 -27.80 -36.05
N TYR A 515 -4.49 -27.46 -37.03
CA TYR A 515 -5.57 -28.33 -37.57
C TYR A 515 -5.76 -28.14 -39.08
N SER A 516 -6.23 -29.18 -39.80
CA SER A 516 -6.58 -29.08 -41.23
C SER A 516 -8.06 -29.39 -41.46
N SER A 517 -8.76 -28.54 -42.21
CA SER A 517 -10.23 -28.46 -42.26
C SER A 517 -10.91 -29.50 -43.17
N ARG A 518 -10.78 -30.81 -42.89
CA ARG A 518 -11.67 -31.82 -43.52
C ARG A 518 -12.92 -32.14 -42.70
N SER A 519 -12.92 -31.89 -41.39
CA SER A 519 -14.01 -32.33 -40.50
C SER A 519 -14.76 -31.11 -39.92
N HIS A 520 -15.28 -30.24 -40.79
CA HIS A 520 -15.90 -28.96 -40.42
C HIS A 520 -17.27 -29.09 -39.72
N CYS A 521 -17.81 -30.30 -39.54
CA CYS A 521 -19.22 -30.48 -39.10
C CYS A 521 -19.44 -31.10 -37.71
N GLN A 522 -18.41 -31.49 -36.95
CA GLN A 522 -18.63 -32.18 -35.65
C GLN A 522 -18.04 -31.49 -34.41
N LEU A 523 -17.20 -30.46 -34.55
CA LEU A 523 -16.43 -29.89 -33.43
C LEU A 523 -16.91 -28.50 -32.95
N THR A 524 -17.83 -27.85 -33.68
CA THR A 524 -18.32 -26.48 -33.40
C THR A 524 -19.09 -26.32 -32.10
N ASN A 525 -19.52 -27.41 -31.45
CA ASN A 525 -20.35 -27.33 -30.23
C ASN A 525 -19.57 -27.48 -28.91
N THR A 526 -18.22 -27.56 -28.91
CA THR A 526 -17.47 -27.96 -27.69
C THR A 526 -16.19 -27.19 -27.36
N LEU A 527 -15.65 -26.34 -28.25
CA LEU A 527 -14.39 -25.61 -28.01
C LEU A 527 -14.53 -24.17 -28.55
N GLU A 528 -14.19 -23.16 -27.75
CA GLU A 528 -14.07 -21.77 -28.20
C GLU A 528 -12.75 -21.60 -28.97
N PHE A 529 -12.83 -21.11 -30.21
CA PHE A 529 -11.68 -20.93 -31.10
C PHE A 529 -11.36 -19.45 -31.27
N MET A 530 -10.07 -19.07 -31.16
CA MET A 530 -9.58 -17.80 -31.69
C MET A 530 -9.27 -17.98 -33.18
N GLN A 531 -10.08 -17.38 -34.05
CA GLN A 531 -9.98 -17.53 -35.50
C GLN A 531 -9.14 -16.40 -36.12
N LEU A 532 -7.97 -16.73 -36.68
CA LEU A 532 -7.15 -15.80 -37.47
C LEU A 532 -7.34 -16.11 -38.97
N TRP A 533 -7.81 -15.13 -39.74
CA TRP A 533 -8.08 -15.28 -41.17
C TRP A 533 -6.80 -15.15 -42.00
N LEU A 534 -6.35 -16.25 -42.61
CA LEU A 534 -5.50 -16.22 -43.81
C LEU A 534 -6.32 -16.78 -44.99
N THR A 535 -6.90 -15.90 -45.79
CA THR A 535 -7.47 -16.26 -47.10
C THR A 535 -6.43 -16.02 -48.18
N GLN A 536 -5.92 -17.08 -48.80
CA GLN A 536 -5.39 -16.99 -50.16
C GLN A 536 -6.14 -17.95 -51.09
N GLY A 537 -6.61 -17.39 -52.20
CA GLY A 537 -7.47 -18.05 -53.17
C GLY A 537 -6.74 -19.08 -54.03
N TYR A 538 -7.46 -20.17 -54.27
CA TYR A 538 -7.40 -21.04 -55.45
C TYR A 538 -6.03 -21.22 -56.12
N THR A 539 -5.22 -22.11 -55.55
CA THR A 539 -4.52 -23.15 -56.31
C THR A 539 -4.16 -24.29 -55.36
N ARG A 540 -4.29 -25.54 -55.81
CA ARG A 540 -4.14 -26.76 -55.01
C ARG A 540 -2.79 -26.80 -54.24
N LEU A 541 -2.81 -26.36 -53.00
CA LEU A 541 -1.84 -26.68 -51.96
C LEU A 541 -2.64 -26.97 -50.68
N HIS A 542 -2.28 -28.05 -50.00
CA HIS A 542 -2.84 -28.43 -48.71
C HIS A 542 -2.50 -27.34 -47.66
N CYS A 543 -3.28 -26.26 -47.60
CA CYS A 543 -3.15 -25.24 -46.57
C CYS A 543 -4.07 -25.56 -45.40
N GLY A 544 -3.47 -25.82 -44.23
CA GLY A 544 -4.18 -25.91 -42.96
C GLY A 544 -4.71 -24.55 -42.52
N VAL A 545 -5.85 -24.55 -41.83
CA VAL A 545 -6.45 -23.35 -41.23
C VAL A 545 -5.93 -23.23 -39.81
N ILE A 546 -5.48 -22.03 -39.42
CA ILE A 546 -4.91 -21.75 -38.10
C ILE A 546 -6.05 -21.58 -37.09
N CYS A 547 -5.98 -22.34 -35.98
CA CYS A 547 -6.87 -22.20 -34.85
C CYS A 547 -6.07 -22.47 -33.57
N LEU A 548 -5.85 -21.44 -32.76
CA LEU A 548 -5.37 -21.61 -31.39
C LEU A 548 -6.63 -21.71 -30.51
N ALA A 549 -6.89 -22.87 -29.92
CA ALA A 549 -7.96 -23.05 -28.94
C ALA A 549 -7.36 -22.91 -27.53
N LEU A 550 -7.75 -21.87 -26.81
CA LEU A 550 -7.37 -21.66 -25.41
C LEU A 550 -8.57 -22.03 -24.54
N THR A 551 -8.52 -23.19 -23.89
CA THR A 551 -9.50 -23.58 -22.86
C THR A 551 -9.05 -23.06 -21.50
N PHE A 552 -9.70 -22.02 -20.99
CA PHE A 552 -9.51 -21.55 -19.61
C PHE A 552 -10.45 -22.32 -18.68
N HIS A 553 -9.90 -23.11 -17.75
CA HIS A 553 -10.69 -23.71 -16.68
C HIS A 553 -10.43 -22.99 -15.36
N ASP A 554 -11.51 -22.48 -14.79
CA ASP A 554 -11.54 -21.84 -13.48
C ASP A 554 -11.37 -22.93 -12.40
N HIS A 555 -10.20 -22.98 -11.75
CA HIS A 555 -9.96 -23.88 -10.62
C HIS A 555 -10.62 -23.31 -9.36
N LYS A 556 -11.96 -23.34 -9.31
CA LYS A 556 -12.71 -23.28 -8.06
C LYS A 556 -13.66 -24.46 -8.00
N GLY A 557 -13.31 -25.43 -7.15
CA GLY A 557 -14.27 -26.42 -6.69
C GLY A 557 -15.37 -25.71 -5.89
N ILE A 558 -16.48 -25.41 -6.55
CA ILE A 558 -17.74 -25.03 -5.91
C ILE A 558 -18.74 -26.12 -6.32
N PRO A 559 -19.29 -26.90 -5.38
CA PRO A 559 -20.30 -27.89 -5.72
C PRO A 559 -21.57 -27.18 -6.18
N ALA A 560 -22.05 -27.55 -7.37
CA ALA A 560 -23.34 -27.11 -7.88
C ALA A 560 -24.45 -27.60 -6.94
N LEU A 561 -25.17 -26.65 -6.34
CA LEU A 561 -26.45 -26.88 -5.69
C LEU A 561 -27.47 -27.25 -6.78
N ASN A 562 -27.88 -28.53 -6.80
CA ASN A 562 -29.09 -28.96 -7.49
C ASN A 562 -30.31 -28.40 -6.75
N GLY A 563 -30.97 -27.41 -7.33
CA GLY A 563 -32.32 -26.98 -6.95
C GLY A 563 -33.29 -27.33 -8.06
N THR A 564 -33.99 -28.44 -7.91
CA THR A 564 -35.23 -28.74 -8.64
C THR A 564 -36.39 -27.99 -7.99
N THR A 565 -36.99 -27.09 -8.79
CA THR A 565 -38.40 -26.61 -8.92
C THR A 565 -38.47 -25.11 -9.03
#